data_AF-A0A356HV53-F1
#
_entry.id   AF-A0A356HV53-F1
#
_cell.length_a   1.000
_cell.length_b   1.000
_cell.length_c   1.000
_cell.angle_alpha   90.00
_cell.angle_beta   90.00
_cell.angle_gamma   90.00
#
_symmetry.space_group_name_H-M   'P 1'
#
loop_
_entity.id
_entity.type
_entity.pdbx_description
1 polymer ?
#
loop_
_entity_poly.entity_id
_entity_poly.type
_entity_poly.pdbx_seq_one_letter_code
_entity_poly.pdbx_strand_id
1 'polypeptide(L)'
;MQNKYFHMVFIIATFIFTLHLVSTGVALAHREHGGPKKVFLEEGEALKTMLPEGGKIIKRKEILKKWKYNEALKKWGYSPKEGVYTYFISKDKEGKLLGILFIRSIEYKHGEIELAIGYDSNGHTKDIKILSCPAKYEKDITDNIITNGFLENFLHLKTDNIIAKSKEYDKEPEDSIQSLIVKEIKGTAILIRIFQDS
;
A
#
# COMPACT_ATOMS: atom_id res chain seq x y z
N MET A 1 58.39 -6.06 17.04
CA MET A 1 57.17 -5.24 17.25
C MET A 1 56.03 -5.50 16.26
N GLN A 2 56.13 -6.49 15.36
CA GLN A 2 55.14 -6.76 14.30
C GLN A 2 53.94 -7.63 14.73
N ASN A 3 54.13 -8.57 15.67
CA ASN A 3 53.08 -9.55 16.02
C ASN A 3 51.88 -8.95 16.80
N LYS A 4 52.04 -7.83 17.51
CA LYS A 4 50.95 -7.22 18.30
C LYS A 4 49.87 -6.58 17.42
N TYR A 5 50.26 -6.01 16.28
CA TYR A 5 49.32 -5.38 15.36
C TYR A 5 48.48 -6.41 14.59
N PHE A 6 49.06 -7.57 14.29
CA PHE A 6 48.35 -8.64 13.59
C PHE A 6 47.21 -9.23 14.44
N HIS A 7 47.45 -9.48 15.73
CA HIS A 7 46.41 -9.95 16.64
C HIS A 7 45.32 -8.92 16.89
N MET A 8 45.67 -7.63 16.97
CA MET A 8 44.68 -6.55 17.15
C MET A 8 43.75 -6.41 15.93
N VAL A 9 44.30 -6.47 14.71
CA VAL A 9 43.51 -6.44 13.47
C VAL A 9 42.61 -7.67 13.36
N PHE A 10 43.12 -8.84 13.74
CA PHE A 10 42.33 -10.08 13.71
C PHE A 10 41.12 -10.02 14.65
N ILE A 11 41.29 -9.51 15.87
CA ILE A 11 40.21 -9.37 16.87
C ILE A 11 39.16 -8.36 16.39
N ILE A 12 39.58 -7.21 15.85
CA ILE A 12 38.66 -6.20 15.32
C ILE A 12 37.86 -6.76 14.14
N ALA A 13 38.52 -7.48 13.23
CA ALA A 13 37.85 -8.10 12.09
C ALA A 13 36.84 -9.17 12.52
N THR A 14 37.16 -10.00 13.51
CA THR A 14 36.21 -11.00 14.03
C THR A 14 35.02 -10.34 14.73
N PHE A 15 35.25 -9.26 15.48
CA PHE A 15 34.19 -8.53 16.17
C PHE A 15 33.22 -7.83 15.19
N ILE A 16 33.74 -7.21 14.12
CA ILE A 16 32.89 -6.59 13.09
C ILE A 16 32.09 -7.67 12.34
N PHE A 17 32.71 -8.82 12.06
CA PHE A 17 32.06 -9.92 11.36
C PHE A 17 30.94 -10.56 12.19
N THR A 18 31.15 -10.78 13.50
CA THR A 18 30.08 -11.28 14.38
C THR A 18 28.97 -10.26 14.57
N LEU A 19 29.29 -8.96 14.67
CA LEU A 19 28.29 -7.90 14.74
C LEU A 19 27.41 -7.85 13.48
N HIS A 20 28.00 -8.06 12.30
CA HIS A 20 27.26 -8.15 11.03
C HIS A 20 26.36 -9.39 10.95
N LEU A 21 26.83 -10.54 11.42
CA LEU A 21 26.03 -11.78 11.45
C LEU A 21 24.83 -11.67 12.41
N VAL A 22 25.03 -11.10 13.59
CA VAL A 22 23.95 -10.90 14.57
C VAL A 22 22.96 -9.84 14.06
N SER A 23 23.43 -8.75 13.46
CA SER A 23 22.55 -7.69 12.93
C SER A 23 21.71 -8.15 11.75
N THR A 24 22.24 -9.01 10.87
CA THR A 24 21.49 -9.53 9.71
C THR A 24 20.53 -10.65 10.10
N GLY A 25 20.90 -11.49 11.09
CA GLY A 25 20.02 -12.53 11.63
C GLY A 25 18.75 -12.00 12.31
N VAL A 26 18.86 -10.89 13.06
CA VAL A 26 17.70 -10.26 13.71
C VAL A 26 16.75 -9.65 12.66
N ALA A 27 17.27 -9.01 11.61
CA ALA A 27 16.42 -8.44 10.55
C ALA A 27 15.63 -9.49 9.75
N LEU A 28 16.18 -10.70 9.57
CA LEU A 28 15.49 -11.82 8.92
C LEU A 28 14.46 -12.49 9.84
N ALA A 29 14.78 -12.70 11.12
CA ALA A 29 13.87 -13.32 12.09
C ALA A 29 12.61 -12.49 12.37
N HIS A 30 12.70 -11.16 12.29
CA HIS A 30 11.54 -10.28 12.43
C HIS A 30 10.60 -10.30 11.20
N ARG A 31 11.08 -10.75 10.03
CA ARG A 31 10.27 -10.84 8.80
C ARG A 31 9.38 -12.09 8.78
N GLU A 32 9.72 -13.12 9.55
CA GLU A 32 8.95 -14.37 9.68
C GLU A 32 7.86 -14.34 10.78
N HIS A 33 7.75 -13.26 11.56
CA HIS A 33 6.74 -13.17 12.62
C HIS A 33 5.29 -12.95 12.13
N GLY A 34 5.07 -12.80 10.81
CA GLY A 34 3.74 -12.57 10.23
C GLY A 34 2.85 -13.82 10.13
N GLY A 35 3.39 -15.02 10.38
CA GLY A 35 2.69 -16.28 10.17
C GLY A 35 2.33 -16.54 8.68
N PRO A 36 1.63 -17.64 8.38
CA PRO A 36 1.22 -17.94 7.01
C PRO A 36 0.26 -16.87 6.47
N LYS A 37 0.46 -16.48 5.21
CA LYS A 37 -0.38 -15.52 4.49
C LYS A 37 -1.43 -16.26 3.66
N LYS A 38 -2.69 -15.83 3.75
CA LYS A 38 -3.73 -16.21 2.80
C LYS A 38 -3.67 -15.27 1.61
N VAL A 39 -3.54 -15.82 0.42
CA VAL A 39 -3.66 -15.07 -0.84
C VAL A 39 -5.05 -15.31 -1.42
N PHE A 40 -5.75 -14.22 -1.74
CA PHE A 40 -7.04 -14.21 -2.44
C PHE A 40 -6.85 -13.92 -3.93
N LEU A 41 -5.89 -13.05 -4.27
CA LEU A 41 -5.59 -12.65 -5.64
C LEU A 41 -4.11 -12.27 -5.75
N GLU A 42 -3.42 -12.85 -6.74
CA GLU A 42 -2.02 -12.51 -7.02
C GLU A 42 -1.90 -11.09 -7.61
N GLU A 43 -0.81 -10.37 -7.29
CA GLU A 43 -0.55 -9.03 -7.84
C GLU A 43 -0.60 -9.01 -9.38
N GLY A 44 -0.02 -10.04 -10.02
CA GLY A 44 -0.02 -10.17 -11.47
C GLY A 44 -1.42 -10.35 -12.06
N GLU A 45 -2.34 -10.97 -11.32
CA GLU A 45 -3.74 -11.11 -11.72
C GLU A 45 -4.53 -9.83 -11.46
N ALA A 46 -4.27 -9.14 -10.35
CA ALA A 46 -4.83 -7.82 -10.07
C ALA A 46 -4.48 -6.81 -11.18
N LEU A 47 -3.22 -6.79 -11.62
CA LEU A 47 -2.78 -5.93 -12.72
C LEU A 47 -3.50 -6.23 -14.03
N LYS A 48 -3.80 -7.50 -14.32
CA LYS A 48 -4.51 -7.90 -15.54
C LYS A 48 -6.00 -7.62 -15.49
N THR A 49 -6.63 -7.82 -14.33
CA THR A 49 -8.10 -7.79 -14.20
C THR A 49 -8.64 -6.43 -13.78
N MET A 50 -7.88 -5.66 -13.00
CA MET A 50 -8.34 -4.37 -12.45
C MET A 50 -8.00 -3.19 -13.37
N LEU A 51 -6.95 -3.30 -14.19
CA LEU A 51 -6.63 -2.30 -15.21
C LEU A 51 -7.36 -2.61 -16.52
N PRO A 52 -7.71 -1.59 -17.32
CA PRO A 52 -8.31 -1.82 -18.65
C PRO A 52 -7.41 -2.66 -19.56
N GLU A 53 -8.04 -3.62 -20.25
CA GLU A 53 -7.37 -4.51 -21.20
C GLU A 53 -6.76 -3.75 -22.39
N GLY A 54 -5.75 -4.35 -23.03
CA GLY A 54 -5.11 -3.81 -24.23
C GLY A 54 -4.17 -2.62 -24.00
N GLY A 55 -4.12 -2.09 -22.77
CA GLY A 55 -3.18 -1.02 -22.42
C GLY A 55 -1.81 -1.53 -21.97
N LYS A 56 -0.77 -0.75 -22.29
CA LYS A 56 0.58 -0.96 -21.76
C LYS A 56 0.60 -0.57 -20.29
N ILE A 57 0.90 -1.54 -19.43
CA ILE A 57 1.05 -1.33 -17.99
C ILE A 57 2.43 -0.75 -17.68
N ILE A 58 2.47 0.33 -16.91
CA ILE A 58 3.71 1.02 -16.51
C ILE A 58 3.69 1.24 -15.00
N LYS A 59 4.74 0.78 -14.33
CA LYS A 59 4.98 1.10 -12.92
C LYS A 59 5.49 2.54 -12.79
N ARG A 60 4.85 3.32 -11.93
CA ARG A 60 5.16 4.71 -11.61
C ARG A 60 5.63 4.82 -10.17
N LYS A 61 6.55 5.73 -9.94
CA LYS A 61 7.07 6.10 -8.62
C LYS A 61 7.03 7.61 -8.54
N GLU A 62 6.25 8.14 -7.61
CA GLU A 62 5.99 9.58 -7.50
C GLU A 62 6.13 10.07 -6.07
N ILE A 63 6.69 11.27 -5.91
CA ILE A 63 6.98 11.84 -4.59
C ILE A 63 5.87 12.81 -4.24
N LEU A 64 5.12 12.52 -3.17
CA LEU A 64 4.23 13.50 -2.57
C LEU A 64 5.07 14.51 -1.82
N LYS A 65 5.22 15.72 -2.38
CA LYS A 65 5.98 16.82 -1.78
C LYS A 65 5.19 17.45 -0.62
N LYS A 66 5.89 17.93 0.42
CA LYS A 66 5.30 18.64 1.58
C LYS A 66 4.26 19.72 1.26
N TRP A 67 4.44 20.49 0.19
CA TRP A 67 3.49 21.54 -0.17
C TRP A 67 2.15 20.98 -0.68
N LYS A 68 2.16 19.92 -1.51
CA LYS A 68 0.96 19.20 -1.94
C LYS A 68 0.27 18.52 -0.76
N TYR A 69 1.05 17.98 0.17
CA TYR A 69 0.53 17.45 1.44
C TYR A 69 -0.25 18.52 2.22
N ASN A 70 0.32 19.72 2.38
CA ASN A 70 -0.33 20.82 3.08
C ASN A 70 -1.57 21.34 2.33
N GLU A 71 -1.55 21.39 0.99
CA GLU A 71 -2.73 21.71 0.18
C GLU A 71 -3.85 20.70 0.39
N ALA A 72 -3.53 19.41 0.39
CA ALA A 72 -4.50 18.35 0.62
C ALA A 72 -5.12 18.44 2.02
N LEU A 73 -4.30 18.67 3.07
CA LEU A 73 -4.81 18.93 4.42
C LEU A 73 -5.76 20.12 4.48
N LYS A 74 -5.41 21.25 3.84
CA LYS A 74 -6.27 22.44 3.80
C LYS A 74 -7.59 22.18 3.09
N LYS A 75 -7.56 21.42 2.00
CA LYS A 75 -8.73 21.17 1.16
C LYS A 75 -9.67 20.11 1.75
N TRP A 76 -9.12 19.03 2.29
CA TRP A 76 -9.89 17.84 2.65
C TRP A 76 -9.80 17.47 4.14
N GLY A 77 -9.03 18.22 4.94
CA GLY A 77 -8.80 17.89 6.35
C GLY A 77 -7.94 16.63 6.55
N TYR A 78 -7.43 16.03 5.48
CA TYR A 78 -6.63 14.80 5.50
C TYR A 78 -5.65 14.79 4.32
N SER A 79 -4.48 14.20 4.54
CA SER A 79 -3.52 13.90 3.49
C SER A 79 -2.81 12.57 3.78
N PRO A 80 -2.55 11.73 2.76
CA PRO A 80 -1.56 10.67 2.84
C PRO A 80 -0.22 11.21 3.36
N LYS A 81 0.58 10.37 4.04
CA LYS A 81 1.89 10.78 4.58
C LYS A 81 2.81 11.29 3.47
N GLU A 82 3.66 12.27 3.78
CA GLU A 82 4.73 12.67 2.86
C GLU A 82 5.62 11.46 2.52
N GLY A 83 6.02 11.32 1.26
CA GLY A 83 6.88 10.22 0.84
C GLY A 83 6.72 9.80 -0.60
N VAL A 84 7.27 8.63 -0.91
CA VAL A 84 7.28 8.09 -2.26
C VAL A 84 6.21 7.03 -2.43
N TYR A 85 5.36 7.22 -3.43
CA TYR A 85 4.24 6.36 -3.74
C TYR A 85 4.51 5.61 -5.03
N THR A 86 4.30 4.30 -5.00
CA THR A 86 4.38 3.43 -6.18
C THR A 86 2.98 3.04 -6.59
N TYR A 87 2.69 3.13 -7.88
CA TYR A 87 1.40 2.75 -8.47
C TYR A 87 1.62 2.30 -9.91
N PHE A 88 0.58 1.75 -10.53
CA PHE A 88 0.61 1.33 -11.92
C PHE A 88 -0.38 2.15 -12.73
N ILE A 89 -0.02 2.41 -13.98
CA ILE A 89 -0.93 3.04 -14.95
C ILE A 89 -1.05 2.13 -16.17
N SER A 90 -2.23 2.14 -16.78
CA SER A 90 -2.46 1.55 -18.09
C SER A 90 -2.62 2.67 -19.12
N LYS A 91 -1.91 2.58 -20.25
CA LYS A 91 -1.99 3.54 -21.36
C LYS A 91 -2.32 2.84 -22.67
N ASP A 92 -3.12 3.48 -23.52
CA ASP A 92 -3.35 2.98 -24.88
C ASP A 92 -2.12 3.19 -25.79
N LYS A 93 -2.26 2.81 -27.07
CA LYS A 93 -1.22 2.95 -28.09
C LYS A 93 -0.86 4.41 -28.38
N GLU A 94 -1.78 5.35 -28.13
CA GLU A 94 -1.59 6.79 -28.33
C GLU A 94 -1.03 7.48 -27.08
N GLY A 95 -0.87 6.73 -25.98
CA GLY A 95 -0.32 7.23 -24.72
C GLY A 95 -1.35 7.83 -23.78
N LYS A 96 -2.65 7.73 -24.10
CA LYS A 96 -3.76 8.19 -23.26
C LYS A 96 -3.87 7.29 -22.03
N LEU A 97 -4.09 7.90 -20.87
CA LEU A 97 -4.34 7.18 -19.63
C LEU A 97 -5.68 6.44 -19.71
N LEU A 98 -5.67 5.13 -19.45
CA LEU A 98 -6.86 4.29 -19.39
C LEU A 98 -7.29 4.00 -17.95
N GLY A 99 -6.33 3.82 -17.05
CA GLY A 99 -6.61 3.55 -15.65
C GLY A 99 -5.37 3.55 -14.78
N ILE A 100 -5.60 3.56 -13.47
CA ILE A 100 -4.58 3.61 -12.42
C ILE A 100 -4.85 2.49 -11.41
N LEU A 101 -3.81 1.83 -10.89
CA LEU A 101 -3.92 0.83 -9.84
C LEU A 101 -2.92 1.14 -8.73
N PHE A 102 -3.40 1.27 -7.51
CA PHE A 102 -2.57 1.26 -6.31
C PHE A 102 -2.62 -0.12 -5.67
N ILE A 103 -1.46 -0.60 -5.21
CA ILE A 103 -1.36 -1.75 -4.32
C ILE A 103 -0.73 -1.23 -3.03
N ARG A 104 -1.45 -1.39 -1.92
CA ARG A 104 -1.14 -0.81 -0.61
C ARG A 104 -1.02 -1.92 0.42
N SER A 105 0.00 -1.83 1.25
CA SER A 105 0.13 -2.68 2.43
C SER A 105 -0.43 -1.93 3.63
N ILE A 106 -1.36 -2.58 4.34
CA ILE A 106 -1.99 -2.10 5.56
C ILE A 106 -1.47 -2.96 6.71
N GLU A 107 -0.71 -2.35 7.61
CA GLU A 107 -0.30 -2.99 8.85
C GLU A 107 -1.53 -3.22 9.75
N TYR A 108 -1.79 -4.48 10.09
CA TYR A 108 -2.93 -4.88 10.92
C TYR A 108 -2.51 -5.90 11.98
N LYS A 109 -2.30 -5.39 13.20
CA LYS A 109 -1.95 -6.14 14.42
C LYS A 109 -0.68 -7.00 14.30
N HIS A 110 -0.77 -8.14 13.63
CA HIS A 110 0.29 -9.16 13.57
C HIS A 110 0.66 -9.53 12.13
N GLY A 111 0.54 -8.59 11.21
CA GLY A 111 0.88 -8.80 9.81
C GLY A 111 0.28 -7.73 8.91
N GLU A 112 0.37 -7.96 7.60
CA GLU A 112 -0.01 -6.99 6.59
C GLU A 112 -1.15 -7.50 5.72
N ILE A 113 -2.11 -6.62 5.44
CA ILE A 113 -3.18 -6.83 4.46
C ILE A 113 -2.78 -6.08 3.20
N GLU A 114 -2.75 -6.78 2.06
CA GLU A 114 -2.54 -6.13 0.76
C GLU A 114 -3.87 -5.79 0.14
N LEU A 115 -4.04 -4.51 -0.21
CA LEU A 115 -5.23 -3.93 -0.79
C LEU A 115 -4.89 -3.36 -2.16
N ALA A 116 -5.62 -3.78 -3.19
CA ALA A 116 -5.55 -3.21 -4.52
C ALA A 116 -6.74 -2.27 -4.77
N ILE A 117 -6.48 -1.09 -5.32
CA ILE A 117 -7.49 -0.04 -5.55
C ILE A 117 -7.29 0.51 -6.96
N GLY A 118 -8.22 0.15 -7.85
CA GLY A 118 -8.23 0.49 -9.26
C GLY A 118 -9.12 1.70 -9.54
N TYR A 119 -8.67 2.56 -10.45
CA TYR A 119 -9.38 3.77 -10.85
C TYR A 119 -9.42 3.90 -12.37
N ASP A 120 -10.49 4.49 -12.87
CA ASP A 120 -10.62 4.84 -14.28
C ASP A 120 -9.79 6.10 -14.63
N SER A 121 -9.75 6.44 -15.92
CA SER A 121 -9.06 7.65 -16.41
C SER A 121 -9.65 8.96 -15.90
N ASN A 122 -10.88 8.94 -15.36
CA ASN A 122 -11.59 10.09 -14.81
C ASN A 122 -11.47 10.20 -13.27
N GLY A 123 -10.72 9.30 -12.64
CA GLY A 123 -10.49 9.25 -11.20
C GLY A 123 -11.66 8.67 -10.39
N HIS A 124 -12.59 7.94 -11.02
CA HIS A 124 -13.56 7.13 -10.28
C HIS A 124 -12.93 5.81 -9.87
N THR A 125 -13.23 5.34 -8.66
CA THR A 125 -12.87 4.00 -8.23
C THR A 125 -13.61 2.98 -9.11
N LYS A 126 -12.85 2.12 -9.79
CA LYS A 126 -13.39 1.10 -10.70
C LYS A 126 -13.50 -0.26 -10.03
N ASP A 127 -12.52 -0.62 -9.20
CA ASP A 127 -12.43 -1.93 -8.58
C ASP A 127 -11.59 -1.82 -7.29
N ILE A 128 -11.90 -2.63 -6.27
CA ILE A 128 -11.17 -2.69 -5.01
C ILE A 128 -11.14 -4.15 -4.55
N LYS A 129 -9.94 -4.68 -4.27
CA LYS A 129 -9.78 -6.07 -3.86
C LYS A 129 -8.75 -6.23 -2.76
N ILE A 130 -9.02 -7.13 -1.83
CA ILE A 130 -7.99 -7.66 -0.93
C ILE A 130 -7.19 -8.69 -1.72
N LEU A 131 -5.88 -8.47 -1.85
CA LEU A 131 -4.97 -9.41 -2.50
C LEU A 131 -4.58 -10.53 -1.54
N SER A 132 -4.29 -10.16 -0.29
CA SER A 132 -3.83 -11.12 0.71
C SER A 132 -3.92 -10.57 2.13
N CYS A 133 -3.89 -11.48 3.11
CA CYS A 133 -3.86 -11.14 4.54
C CYS A 133 -3.17 -12.23 5.36
N PRO A 134 -2.87 -12.00 6.65
CA PRO A 134 -2.47 -13.08 7.54
C PRO A 134 -3.59 -14.12 7.65
N ALA A 135 -3.29 -15.42 7.56
CA ALA A 135 -4.28 -16.49 7.48
C ALA A 135 -5.25 -16.49 8.68
N LYS A 136 -4.78 -16.09 9.87
CA LYS A 136 -5.64 -15.98 11.06
C LYS A 136 -6.76 -14.94 10.95
N TYR A 137 -6.67 -14.01 10.00
CA TYR A 137 -7.71 -13.01 9.71
C TYR A 137 -8.51 -13.34 8.45
N GLU A 138 -8.27 -14.47 7.79
CA GLU A 138 -8.98 -14.85 6.56
C GLU A 138 -10.50 -14.82 6.76
N LYS A 139 -10.99 -15.44 7.83
CA LYS A 139 -12.43 -15.49 8.12
C LYS A 139 -13.01 -14.09 8.36
N ASP A 140 -12.35 -13.29 9.21
CA ASP A 140 -12.78 -11.92 9.54
C ASP A 140 -12.83 -11.04 8.29
N ILE A 141 -11.81 -11.11 7.43
CA ILE A 141 -11.78 -10.37 6.16
C ILE A 141 -12.85 -10.88 5.19
N THR A 142 -13.00 -12.20 5.08
CA THR A 142 -13.99 -12.78 4.16
C THR A 142 -15.39 -12.35 4.57
N ASP A 143 -15.74 -12.48 5.85
CA ASP A 143 -17.08 -12.21 6.36
C ASP A 143 -17.37 -10.70 6.42
N ASN A 144 -16.42 -9.87 6.87
CA ASN A 144 -16.67 -8.46 7.18
C ASN A 144 -16.18 -7.45 6.13
N ILE A 145 -15.43 -7.89 5.11
CA ILE A 145 -14.90 -7.01 4.06
C ILE A 145 -15.31 -7.48 2.66
N ILE A 146 -15.16 -8.77 2.38
CA ILE A 146 -15.35 -9.32 1.02
C ILE A 146 -16.82 -9.67 0.78
N THR A 147 -17.41 -10.55 1.60
CA THR A 147 -18.74 -11.12 1.32
C THR A 147 -19.89 -10.20 1.72
N ASN A 148 -19.69 -9.28 2.65
CA ASN A 148 -20.71 -8.31 3.07
C ASN A 148 -20.83 -7.08 2.15
N GLY A 149 -20.07 -7.03 1.05
CA GLY A 149 -20.11 -5.92 0.10
C GLY A 149 -19.52 -4.61 0.63
N PHE A 150 -18.75 -4.63 1.72
CA PHE A 150 -18.17 -3.42 2.32
C PHE A 150 -17.39 -2.58 1.29
N LEU A 151 -16.56 -3.21 0.45
CA LEU A 151 -15.76 -2.54 -0.58
C LEU A 151 -16.63 -1.94 -1.71
N GLU A 152 -17.79 -2.53 -1.99
CA GLU A 152 -18.70 -2.09 -3.06
C GLU A 152 -19.23 -0.68 -2.81
N ASN A 153 -19.33 -0.28 -1.53
CA ASN A 153 -19.75 1.06 -1.12
C ASN A 153 -18.83 2.19 -1.62
N PHE A 154 -17.64 1.87 -2.10
CA PHE A 154 -16.66 2.82 -2.60
C PHE A 154 -16.50 2.80 -4.13
N LEU A 155 -17.16 1.86 -4.82
CA LEU A 155 -17.10 1.78 -6.28
C LEU A 155 -17.82 2.95 -6.93
N HIS A 156 -17.32 3.35 -8.10
CA HIS A 156 -17.81 4.45 -8.93
C HIS A 156 -17.79 5.83 -8.27
N LEU A 157 -17.17 5.96 -7.10
CA LEU A 157 -17.03 7.24 -6.40
C LEU A 157 -15.78 8.00 -6.87
N LYS A 158 -15.89 9.34 -6.91
CA LYS A 158 -14.75 10.25 -7.03
C LYS A 158 -14.18 10.60 -5.66
N THR A 159 -12.98 11.20 -5.64
CA THR A 159 -12.27 11.65 -4.43
C THR A 159 -13.17 12.35 -3.40
N ASP A 160 -13.95 13.37 -3.79
CA ASP A 160 -14.77 14.11 -2.81
C ASP A 160 -15.90 13.25 -2.22
N ASN A 161 -16.49 12.34 -3.02
CA ASN A 161 -17.51 11.40 -2.55
C ASN A 161 -16.91 10.31 -1.66
N ILE A 162 -15.71 9.82 -1.97
CA ILE A 162 -14.96 8.89 -1.12
C ILE A 162 -14.66 9.53 0.23
N ILE A 163 -14.24 10.80 0.23
CA ILE A 163 -13.97 11.54 1.46
C ILE A 163 -15.25 11.72 2.27
N ALA A 164 -16.36 12.11 1.64
CA ALA A 164 -17.65 12.21 2.33
C ALA A 164 -18.08 10.86 2.92
N LYS A 165 -18.01 9.79 2.13
CA LYS A 165 -18.35 8.41 2.54
C LYS A 165 -17.46 7.92 3.68
N SER A 166 -16.17 8.26 3.66
CA SER A 166 -15.20 7.84 4.68
C SER A 166 -15.56 8.34 6.08
N LYS A 167 -16.29 9.46 6.19
CA LYS A 167 -16.73 10.00 7.48
C LYS A 167 -17.74 9.12 8.20
N GLU A 168 -18.44 8.24 7.48
CA GLU A 168 -19.32 7.24 8.09
C GLU A 168 -18.53 6.28 9.01
N TYR A 169 -17.23 6.11 8.73
CA TYR A 169 -16.33 5.22 9.44
C TYR A 169 -15.46 5.94 10.49
N ASP A 170 -15.62 7.26 10.67
CA ASP A 170 -14.94 7.99 11.76
C ASP A 170 -15.46 7.57 13.16
N LYS A 171 -16.58 6.83 13.22
CA LYS A 171 -17.15 6.27 14.45
C LYS A 171 -16.58 4.90 14.82
N GLU A 172 -15.98 4.20 13.85
CA GLU A 172 -15.35 2.90 14.08
C GLU A 172 -14.02 3.10 14.83
N PRO A 173 -13.56 2.12 15.62
CA PRO A 173 -12.22 2.17 16.22
C PRO A 173 -11.15 2.44 15.16
N GLU A 174 -10.20 3.33 15.45
CA GLU A 174 -9.17 3.73 14.47
C GLU A 174 -8.32 2.56 13.97
N ASP A 175 -8.15 1.54 14.82
CA ASP A 175 -7.40 0.32 14.55
C ASP A 175 -8.28 -0.83 14.01
N SER A 176 -9.57 -0.58 13.78
CA SER A 176 -10.45 -1.53 13.11
C SER A 176 -10.00 -1.72 11.66
N ILE A 177 -10.20 -2.94 11.15
CA ILE A 177 -9.82 -3.27 9.77
C ILE A 177 -10.55 -2.41 8.74
N GLN A 178 -11.82 -2.07 9.01
CA GLN A 178 -12.61 -1.19 8.16
C GLN A 178 -12.03 0.21 8.14
N SER A 179 -11.76 0.82 9.29
CA SER A 179 -11.14 2.15 9.39
C SER A 179 -9.80 2.22 8.65
N LEU A 180 -8.97 1.18 8.78
CA LEU A 180 -7.67 1.11 8.11
C LEU A 180 -7.81 0.99 6.58
N ILE A 181 -8.73 0.15 6.08
CA ILE A 181 -9.00 0.04 4.64
C ILE A 181 -9.55 1.35 4.09
N VAL A 182 -10.54 1.96 4.77
CA VAL A 182 -11.12 3.25 4.37
C VAL A 182 -10.05 4.34 4.32
N LYS A 183 -9.10 4.34 5.25
CA LYS A 183 -7.99 5.30 5.26
C LYS A 183 -7.09 5.17 4.02
N GLU A 184 -6.82 3.95 3.56
CA GLU A 184 -6.06 3.73 2.31
C GLU A 184 -6.88 4.07 1.05
N ILE A 185 -8.19 3.77 1.02
CA ILE A 185 -9.08 4.19 -0.08
C ILE A 185 -9.12 5.71 -0.18
N LYS A 186 -9.41 6.40 0.93
CA LYS A 186 -9.36 7.86 1.03
C LYS A 186 -7.99 8.41 0.61
N GLY A 187 -6.91 7.78 1.09
CA GLY A 187 -5.55 8.20 0.80
C GLY A 187 -5.23 8.13 -0.69
N THR A 188 -5.47 6.99 -1.32
CA THR A 188 -5.19 6.80 -2.76
C THR A 188 -6.07 7.69 -3.65
N ALA A 189 -7.32 7.95 -3.27
CA ALA A 189 -8.18 8.87 -4.00
C ALA A 189 -7.64 10.31 -4.00
N ILE A 190 -7.04 10.74 -2.90
CA ILE A 190 -6.36 12.04 -2.80
C ILE A 190 -5.07 12.04 -3.62
N LEU A 191 -4.27 10.97 -3.56
CA LEU A 191 -3.04 10.85 -4.37
C LEU A 191 -3.35 10.98 -5.86
N ILE A 192 -4.42 10.36 -6.35
CA ILE A 192 -4.82 10.47 -7.76
C ILE A 192 -5.10 11.91 -8.13
N ARG A 193 -5.86 12.63 -7.30
CA ARG A 193 -6.14 14.03 -7.56
C ARG A 193 -4.85 14.85 -7.62
N ILE A 194 -3.93 14.61 -6.68
CA ILE A 194 -2.65 15.31 -6.62
C ILE A 194 -1.78 15.00 -7.86
N PHE A 195 -1.62 13.71 -8.21
CA PHE A 195 -0.72 13.26 -9.27
C PHE A 195 -1.27 13.51 -10.68
N GLN A 196 -2.60 13.64 -10.84
CA GLN A 196 -3.21 14.05 -12.11
C GLN A 196 -3.19 15.56 -12.33
N ASP A 197 -3.16 16.37 -11.25
CA ASP A 197 -3.05 17.83 -11.31
C ASP A 197 -1.58 18.33 -11.38
N SER A 198 -0.61 17.43 -11.55
CA SER A 198 0.84 17.69 -11.57
C SER A 198 1.43 17.61 -12.97
#